data_AF-A0A969TB44-F1
#
_entry.id   AF-A0A969TB44-F1
#
_cell.length_a   1.000
_cell.length_b   1.000
_cell.length_c   1.000
_cell.angle_alpha   90.00
_cell.angle_beta   90.00
_cell.angle_gamma   90.00
#
_symmetry.space_group_name_H-M   'P 1'
#
loop_
_entity.id
_entity.type
_entity.pdbx_description
1 polymer ?
#
loop_
_entity_poly.entity_id
_entity_poly.type
_entity_poly.pdbx_seq_one_letter_code
_entity_poly.pdbx_strand_id
1 'polypeptide(L)' 'MDFVTNIFSAVGGINFTVIFQLLCLALIVISGPVVIFLLALRGGDL' A
#
# COMPACT_ATOMS: atom_id res chain seq x y z
N MET A 1 -4.79 -18.39 -27.98
CA MET A 1 -5.77 -18.12 -26.90
C MET A 1 -5.16 -18.32 -25.52
N ASP A 2 -4.20 -19.23 -25.37
CA ASP A 2 -3.53 -19.53 -24.08
C ASP A 2 -2.83 -18.35 -23.41
N PHE A 3 -2.19 -17.45 -24.17
CA PHE A 3 -1.54 -16.26 -23.59
C PHE A 3 -2.54 -15.34 -22.89
N VAL A 4 -3.70 -15.13 -23.51
CA VAL A 4 -4.79 -14.31 -22.93
C VAL A 4 -5.37 -15.03 -21.71
N THR A 5 -5.65 -16.33 -21.82
CA THR A 5 -6.13 -17.14 -20.68
C THR A 5 -5.16 -17.12 -19.49
N ASN A 6 -3.85 -17.24 -19.72
CA ASN A 6 -2.85 -17.22 -18.66
C ASN A 6 -2.79 -15.87 -17.91
N ILE A 7 -2.95 -14.75 -18.62
CA ILE A 7 -3.01 -13.42 -17.98
C ILE A 7 -4.30 -13.28 -17.15
N PHE A 8 -5.45 -13.67 -17.70
CA PHE A 8 -6.72 -13.57 -16.98
C PHE A 8 -6.81 -14.55 -15.80
N SER A 9 -6.19 -15.73 -15.86
CA SER A 9 -6.07 -16.64 -14.73
C SER A 9 -5.15 -16.10 -13.64
N ALA A 10 -4.05 -15.44 -14.00
CA ALA A 10 -3.15 -14.80 -13.04
C ALA A 10 -3.83 -13.61 -12.32
N VAL A 11 -4.66 -12.85 -13.02
CA VAL A 11 -5.40 -11.70 -12.43
C VAL A 11 -6.68 -12.15 -11.71
N GLY A 12 -7.34 -13.21 -12.18
CA GLY A 12 -8.57 -13.73 -11.59
C GLY A 12 -8.40 -14.38 -10.22
N GLY A 13 -7.17 -14.80 -9.87
CA GLY A 13 -6.83 -15.30 -8.54
C GLY A 13 -6.48 -14.20 -7.52
N ILE A 14 -6.41 -12.93 -7.94
CA ILE A 14 -5.98 -11.83 -7.08
C ILE A 14 -7.17 -11.28 -6.28
N ASN A 15 -7.05 -11.30 -4.96
CA ASN A 15 -8.02 -10.67 -4.07
C ASN A 15 -7.71 -9.17 -3.92
N PHE A 16 -8.31 -8.36 -4.79
CA PHE A 16 -8.17 -6.89 -4.76
C PHE A 16 -8.68 -6.25 -3.47
N THR A 17 -9.65 -6.87 -2.77
CA THR A 17 -10.14 -6.37 -1.48
C THR A 17 -9.06 -6.42 -0.41
N VAL A 18 -8.35 -7.55 -0.29
CA VAL A 18 -7.26 -7.71 0.69
C VAL A 18 -6.10 -6.76 0.37
N ILE A 19 -5.74 -6.62 -0.91
CA ILE A 19 -4.71 -5.67 -1.34
C ILE A 19 -5.09 -4.25 -0.93
N PHE A 20 -6.33 -3.84 -1.18
CA PHE A 20 -6.79 -2.50 -0.84
C PHE A 20 -6.84 -2.27 0.68
N GLN A 21 -7.25 -3.28 1.45
CA GLN A 21 -7.22 -3.22 2.92
C GLN A 21 -5.80 -3.02 3.46
N LEU A 22 -4.83 -3.80 2.96
CA LEU A 22 -3.42 -3.69 3.32
C LEU A 22 -2.84 -2.34 2.87
N LEU A 23 -3.21 -1.84 1.69
CA LEU A 23 -2.81 -0.53 1.21
C LEU A 23 -3.29 0.58 2.16
N CYS A 24 -4.58 0.62 2.49
CA CYS A 24 -5.13 1.61 3.40
C CYS A 24 -4.48 1.52 4.79
N LEU A 25 -4.29 0.30 5.30
CA LEU A 25 -3.62 0.08 6.59
C LEU A 25 -2.17 0.57 6.56
N ALA A 26 -1.41 0.25 5.52
CA ALA A 26 -0.03 0.71 5.35
C ALA A 26 0.07 2.23 5.32
N LEU A 27 -0.84 2.90 4.60
CA LEU A 27 -0.88 4.37 4.53
C LEU A 27 -1.16 5.00 5.90
N ILE A 28 -2.11 4.43 6.67
CA ILE A 28 -2.42 4.91 8.01
C ILE A 28 -1.23 4.71 8.95
N VAL A 29 -0.63 3.51 8.95
CA VAL A 29 0.52 3.20 9.81
C VAL A 29 1.72 4.09 9.49
N ILE A 30 1.99 4.36 8.21
CA ILE A 30 3.09 5.23 7.77
C ILE A 30 2.83 6.71 8.11
N SER A 31 1.57 7.15 8.17
CA SER A 31 1.23 8.55 8.47
C SER A 31 1.81 9.04 9.81
N GLY A 32 1.83 8.19 10.84
CA GLY A 32 2.38 8.54 12.16
C GLY A 32 3.89 8.82 12.11
N PRO A 33 4.73 7.85 11.71
CA PRO A 33 6.17 8.04 11.56
C PRO A 33 6.55 9.16 10.60
N VAL A 34 5.77 9.36 9.51
CA VAL A 34 6.03 10.45 8.56
C VAL A 34 5.92 11.81 9.23
N VAL A 35 4.92 12.05 10.08
CA VAL A 35 4.78 13.32 10.79
C VAL A 35 5.98 13.56 11.72
N ILE A 36 6.38 12.55 12.50
CA ILE A 36 7.53 12.65 13.41
C ILE A 36 8.82 12.88 12.63
N PHE A 37 9.03 12.15 11.54
CA PHE A 37 10.20 12.30 10.67
C PHE A 37 10.31 13.72 10.10
N LEU A 38 9.18 14.28 9.63
CA LEU A 38 9.14 15.64 9.12
C LEU A 38 9.38 16.69 10.21
N LEU A 39 8.85 16.50 11.42
CA LEU A 39 9.10 17.39 12.56
C LEU A 39 10.58 17.37 12.97
N ALA A 40 11.18 16.18 13.04
CA ALA A 40 12.59 16.01 13.38
C ALA A 40 13.52 16.70 12.36
N LEU A 41 13.26 16.53 11.05
CA LEU A 41 14.04 17.20 10.01
C LEU A 41 13.91 18.72 10.01
N ARG A 42 12.76 19.24 10.44
CA ARG A 42 12.47 20.68 10.46
C ARG A 42 12.90 21.35 11.76
N GLY A 43 13.44 20.60 12.73
CA GLY A 43 13.77 21.12 14.06
C GLY A 43 12.56 21.66 14.81
N GLY A 44 11.37 21.07 14.56
CA GLY A 44 10.15 21.41 15.27
C GLY A 44 10.12 20.83 16.69
N ASP A 45 9.12 21.23 17.47
CA ASP A 45 8.87 20.63 18.78
C ASP A 45 8.33 19.20 18.57
N LEU A 46 9.12 18.22 19.01
CA LEU A 46 8.89 16.78 18.83
C LEU A 46 8.05 16.19 19.97
#